data_AF-A0A3M1LMG3-F1
#
_entry.id   AF-A0A3M1LMG3-F1
#
_cell.length_a   1.000
_cell.length_b   1.000
_cell.length_c   1.000
_cell.angle_alpha   90.00
_cell.angle_beta   90.00
_cell.angle_gamma   90.00
#
_symmetry.space_group_name_H-M   'P 1'
#
loop_
_entity.id
_entity.type
_entity.pdbx_description
1 polymer ?
#
loop_
_entity_poly.entity_id
_entity_poly.type
_entity_poly.pdbx_seq_one_letter_code
_entity_poly.pdbx_strand_id
1 'polypeptide(L)'
;AADLAFGPTGGAIMLVAALLATLSSANAATMASSRISYGMGRDLVLPGWFGRAHPKYKTPSNGILFTGGFAILLAMMGKAETLAEISSALFMVSYALLSISVLIMRRVKPSWYHPAFYAPLYPLLPVLTIGLCLGVILTMDEFSQVAGAGLVALDLVWYVIWARKKAIVTGEFGPLWERERPMERFIEAVERSGRGDKDNILIPVWDDVDLAPLLRLASALAMTNEEAVINVLDMLVIPPQVPLKPAQAALMRRPPPARDAISEAVARTAQTGVPIRTLRYAVRSLDSGTVAFAEAHPEVGLILTSWRGSLSSSRIYGSLTKKILEGAPCDVAVLLARDFSELKRILIPIGGGPHARLGLRLASQFAQGEAAELTALRVVRPGPGLDIVVEMEGLKRVVMDVLGEKASKVSPRIVVADHVIEAILSTARDGEYDLLVIGASEEWQIKSLLAGSLPDAIADQSPCSVLLVRRYEPVGISTIRRILSSLRGWK
;
A
#
# COMPACT_ATOMS: atom_id res chain seq x y z
N ALA A 1 -35.58 32.84 -36.32
CA ALA A 1 -34.59 32.15 -37.20
C ALA A 1 -35.27 31.10 -38.07
N ALA A 2 -36.01 30.14 -37.50
CA ALA A 2 -36.74 29.11 -38.24
C ALA A 2 -37.80 29.66 -39.21
N ASP A 3 -38.66 30.58 -38.71
CA ASP A 3 -39.69 31.22 -39.53
C ASP A 3 -39.12 32.04 -40.69
N LEU A 4 -37.94 32.62 -40.47
CA LEU A 4 -37.20 33.41 -41.46
C LEU A 4 -36.55 32.53 -42.55
N ALA A 5 -36.26 31.26 -42.25
CA ALA A 5 -35.56 30.35 -43.17
C ALA A 5 -36.51 29.38 -43.89
N PHE A 6 -37.60 28.94 -43.25
CA PHE A 6 -38.46 27.86 -43.72
C PHE A 6 -39.96 28.18 -43.67
N GLY A 7 -40.32 29.43 -43.36
CA GLY A 7 -41.70 29.86 -43.21
C GLY A 7 -42.41 29.28 -41.97
N PRO A 8 -43.72 29.54 -41.82
CA PRO A 8 -44.48 29.21 -40.61
C PRO A 8 -44.54 27.71 -40.29
N THR A 9 -44.50 26.86 -41.31
CA THR A 9 -44.48 25.40 -41.16
C THR A 9 -43.16 24.91 -40.57
N GLY A 10 -42.03 25.51 -40.98
CA GLY A 10 -40.72 25.22 -40.41
C GLY A 10 -40.61 25.64 -38.94
N GLY A 11 -41.19 26.79 -38.57
CA GLY A 11 -41.31 27.21 -37.17
C GLY A 11 -42.13 26.23 -36.33
N ALA A 12 -43.28 25.79 -36.83
CA ALA A 12 -44.13 24.82 -36.14
C ALA A 12 -43.43 23.47 -35.91
N ILE A 13 -42.72 22.95 -36.92
CA ILE A 13 -41.95 21.71 -36.80
C ILE A 13 -40.84 21.87 -35.77
N MET A 14 -40.10 22.98 -35.79
CA MET A 14 -39.05 23.24 -34.81
C MET A 14 -39.59 23.37 -33.39
N LEU A 15 -40.74 24.00 -33.20
CA LEU A 15 -41.39 24.08 -31.89
C LEU A 15 -41.73 22.69 -31.35
N VAL A 16 -42.38 21.84 -32.15
CA VAL A 16 -42.73 20.47 -31.76
C VAL A 16 -41.48 19.65 -31.45
N ALA A 17 -40.44 19.75 -32.29
CA ALA A 17 -39.18 19.06 -32.06
C ALA A 17 -38.48 19.52 -30.76
N ALA A 18 -38.46 20.83 -30.49
CA ALA A 18 -37.89 21.38 -29.27
C ALA A 18 -38.66 20.90 -28.02
N LEU A 19 -40.00 20.90 -28.06
CA LEU A 19 -40.83 20.41 -26.96
C LEU A 19 -40.59 18.92 -26.67
N LEU A 20 -40.51 18.08 -27.71
CA LEU A 20 -40.21 16.66 -27.56
C LEU A 20 -38.80 16.42 -27.02
N ALA A 21 -37.81 17.19 -27.49
CA ALA A 21 -36.43 17.11 -27.00
C ALA A 21 -36.34 17.50 -25.52
N THR A 22 -36.99 18.59 -25.10
CA THR A 22 -37.05 19.01 -23.70
C THR A 22 -37.74 17.98 -22.83
N LEU A 23 -38.87 17.41 -23.28
CA LEU A 23 -39.59 16.37 -22.54
C LEU A 23 -38.73 15.11 -22.35
N SER A 24 -38.02 14.68 -23.40
CA SER A 24 -37.11 13.54 -23.37
C SER A 24 -35.95 13.77 -22.39
N SER A 25 -35.27 14.93 -22.47
CA SER A 25 -34.18 15.28 -21.57
C SER A 25 -34.61 15.39 -20.11
N ALA A 26 -35.77 15.99 -19.85
CA ALA A 26 -36.34 16.08 -18.51
C ALA A 26 -36.60 14.69 -17.91
N ASN A 27 -37.24 13.80 -18.68
CA ASN A 27 -37.49 12.42 -18.25
C ASN A 27 -36.18 11.66 -17.97
N ALA A 28 -35.17 11.79 -18.84
CA ALA A 28 -33.86 11.19 -18.65
C ALA A 28 -33.17 11.68 -17.37
N ALA A 29 -33.21 12.99 -17.11
CA ALA A 29 -32.63 13.60 -15.90
C ALA A 29 -33.34 13.11 -14.63
N THR A 30 -34.67 13.04 -14.62
CA THR A 30 -35.45 12.50 -13.48
C THR A 30 -35.12 11.03 -13.22
N MET A 31 -35.00 10.20 -14.27
CA MET A 31 -34.59 8.80 -14.13
C MET A 31 -33.17 8.66 -13.59
N ALA A 32 -32.21 9.45 -14.10
CA ALA A 32 -30.83 9.42 -13.65
C ALA A 32 -30.73 9.84 -12.17
N SER A 33 -31.32 10.98 -11.81
CA SER A 33 -31.27 11.52 -10.46
C SER A 33 -31.91 10.58 -9.44
N SER A 34 -33.07 10.01 -9.75
CA SER A 34 -33.76 9.09 -8.83
C SER A 34 -32.96 7.79 -8.57
N ARG A 35 -32.24 7.28 -9.58
CA ARG A 35 -31.34 6.12 -9.43
C ARG A 35 -30.08 6.45 -8.63
N ILE A 36 -29.50 7.63 -8.84
CA ILE A 36 -28.35 8.11 -8.06
C ILE A 36 -28.77 8.24 -6.58
N SER A 37 -29.92 8.88 -6.30
CA SER A 37 -30.46 8.98 -4.92
C SER A 37 -30.77 7.62 -4.30
N TYR A 38 -31.25 6.65 -5.08
CA TYR A 38 -31.48 5.28 -4.62
C TYR A 38 -30.18 4.58 -4.20
N GLY A 39 -29.13 4.67 -5.02
CA GLY A 39 -27.80 4.15 -4.68
C GLY A 39 -27.25 4.80 -3.40
N MET A 40 -27.29 6.13 -3.32
CA MET A 40 -26.86 6.88 -2.14
C MET A 40 -27.69 6.56 -0.88
N GLY A 41 -28.99 6.28 -1.03
CA GLY A 41 -29.87 5.87 0.07
C GLY A 41 -29.60 4.45 0.56
N ARG A 42 -29.20 3.54 -0.33
CA ARG A 42 -28.78 2.18 0.03
C ARG A 42 -27.46 2.18 0.81
N ASP A 43 -26.56 3.06 0.41
CA ASP A 43 -25.23 3.22 1.03
C ASP A 43 -25.27 4.14 2.27
N LEU A 44 -26.46 4.62 2.66
CA LEU A 44 -26.77 5.50 3.79
C LEU A 44 -26.09 6.88 3.76
N VAL A 45 -25.62 7.32 2.59
CA VAL A 45 -25.17 8.70 2.33
C VAL A 45 -26.37 9.66 2.39
N LEU A 46 -27.52 9.22 1.87
CA LEU A 46 -28.82 9.84 2.09
C LEU A 46 -29.64 9.03 3.12
N PRO A 47 -30.75 9.58 3.66
CA PRO A 47 -31.64 8.81 4.52
C PRO A 47 -32.12 7.53 3.84
N GLY A 48 -32.15 6.41 4.58
CA GLY A 48 -32.48 5.09 4.04
C GLY A 48 -33.86 4.97 3.38
N TRP A 49 -34.72 5.98 3.55
CA TRP A 49 -35.97 6.12 2.79
C TRP A 49 -35.74 6.18 1.27
N PHE A 50 -34.66 6.81 0.80
CA PHE A 50 -34.32 6.85 -0.64
C PHE A 50 -33.90 5.49 -1.19
N GLY A 51 -33.38 4.59 -0.35
CA GLY A 51 -32.96 3.24 -0.74
C GLY A 51 -34.10 2.23 -0.90
N ARG A 52 -35.37 2.65 -0.76
CA ARG A 52 -36.54 1.77 -0.93
C ARG A 52 -37.04 1.78 -2.37
N ALA A 53 -37.16 0.60 -2.96
CA ALA A 53 -37.77 0.41 -4.28
C ALA A 53 -39.26 0.08 -4.15
N HIS A 54 -40.06 0.50 -5.14
CA HIS A 54 -41.50 0.23 -5.18
C HIS A 54 -41.76 -1.29 -5.24
N PRO A 55 -42.69 -1.85 -4.43
CA PRO A 55 -42.88 -3.29 -4.31
C PRO A 55 -43.26 -3.98 -5.63
N LYS A 56 -44.14 -3.34 -6.42
CA LYS A 56 -44.61 -3.81 -7.74
C LYS A 56 -43.67 -3.47 -8.90
N TYR A 57 -43.36 -2.18 -9.11
CA TYR A 57 -42.59 -1.70 -10.27
C TYR A 57 -41.06 -1.81 -10.12
N LYS A 58 -40.55 -2.10 -8.91
CA LYS A 58 -39.11 -2.15 -8.60
C LYS A 58 -38.34 -0.88 -8.97
N THR A 59 -39.03 0.25 -9.10
CA THR A 59 -38.47 1.57 -9.38
C THR A 59 -38.22 2.35 -8.09
N PRO A 60 -37.26 3.30 -8.08
CA PRO A 60 -36.99 4.14 -6.91
C PRO A 60 -38.05 5.23 -6.75
N SER A 61 -39.28 4.86 -6.35
CA SER A 61 -40.44 5.76 -6.28
C SER A 61 -40.20 7.00 -5.42
N ASN A 62 -39.49 6.84 -4.29
CA ASN A 62 -39.21 7.95 -3.38
C ASN A 62 -38.26 8.97 -4.02
N GLY A 63 -37.24 8.50 -4.75
CA GLY A 63 -36.35 9.36 -5.51
C GLY A 63 -37.07 10.09 -6.63
N ILE A 64 -37.99 9.42 -7.34
CA ILE A 64 -38.79 10.03 -8.41
C ILE A 64 -39.69 11.13 -7.85
N LEU A 65 -40.42 10.86 -6.76
CA LEU A 65 -41.33 11.84 -6.14
C LEU A 65 -40.56 13.06 -5.62
N PHE A 66 -39.41 12.84 -4.96
CA PHE A 66 -38.59 13.93 -4.45
C PHE A 66 -38.02 14.80 -5.58
N THR A 67 -37.38 14.19 -6.58
CA THR A 67 -36.75 14.92 -7.69
C THR A 67 -37.77 15.61 -8.59
N GLY A 68 -38.88 14.94 -8.91
CA GLY A 68 -39.97 15.51 -9.69
C GLY A 68 -40.68 16.65 -8.95
N GLY A 69 -40.98 16.48 -7.66
CA GLY A 69 -41.58 17.54 -6.85
C GLY A 69 -40.68 18.76 -6.72
N PHE A 70 -39.38 18.55 -6.51
CA PHE A 70 -38.40 19.64 -6.46
C PHE A 70 -38.25 20.35 -7.81
N ALA A 71 -38.24 19.61 -8.92
CA ALA A 71 -38.20 20.18 -10.26
C ALA A 71 -39.45 21.04 -10.58
N ILE A 72 -40.65 20.58 -10.19
CA ILE A 72 -41.89 21.36 -10.34
C ILE A 72 -41.82 22.66 -9.53
N LEU A 73 -41.34 22.58 -8.29
CA LEU A 73 -41.19 23.76 -7.43
C LEU A 73 -40.22 24.79 -8.05
N LEU A 74 -39.08 24.34 -8.57
CA LEU A 74 -38.13 25.22 -9.25
C LEU A 74 -38.71 25.79 -10.56
N ALA A 75 -39.44 24.98 -11.33
CA ALA A 75 -40.08 25.43 -12.57
C ALA A 75 -41.11 26.55 -12.30
N MET A 76 -41.83 26.49 -11.17
CA MET A 76 -42.76 27.54 -10.75
C MET A 76 -42.10 28.88 -10.43
N MET A 77 -40.77 28.92 -10.19
CA MET A 77 -40.05 30.18 -9.98
C MET A 77 -39.91 31.01 -11.28
N GLY A 78 -40.14 30.41 -12.45
CA GLY A 78 -40.19 31.13 -13.73
C GLY A 78 -38.87 31.70 -14.26
N LYS A 79 -37.73 31.43 -13.60
CA LYS A 79 -36.40 31.94 -13.95
C LYS A 79 -35.53 30.87 -14.62
N ALA A 80 -35.93 30.44 -15.82
CA ALA A 80 -35.24 29.35 -16.54
C ALA A 80 -33.76 29.65 -16.83
N GLU A 81 -33.42 30.90 -17.18
CA GLU A 81 -32.05 31.33 -17.49
C GLU A 81 -31.13 31.21 -16.26
N THR A 82 -31.55 31.79 -15.12
CA THR A 82 -30.80 31.69 -13.86
C THR A 82 -30.65 30.23 -13.39
N LEU A 83 -31.68 29.41 -13.54
CA LEU A 83 -31.60 27.98 -13.18
C LEU A 83 -30.62 27.22 -14.08
N ALA A 84 -30.59 27.51 -15.37
CA ALA A 84 -29.65 26.92 -16.31
C ALA A 84 -28.20 27.32 -15.98
N GLU A 85 -28.00 28.57 -15.58
CA GLU A 85 -26.69 29.10 -15.21
C GLU A 85 -26.16 28.45 -13.91
N ILE A 86 -26.96 28.41 -12.84
CA ILE A 86 -26.63 27.71 -11.60
C ILE A 86 -26.36 26.22 -11.89
N SER A 87 -27.22 25.57 -12.69
CA SER A 87 -27.04 24.16 -13.02
C SER A 87 -25.73 23.91 -13.75
N SER A 88 -25.31 24.83 -14.63
CA SER A 88 -24.05 24.72 -15.37
C SER A 88 -22.85 24.80 -14.42
N ALA A 89 -22.88 25.71 -13.44
CA ALA A 89 -21.86 25.79 -12.40
C ALA A 89 -21.76 24.48 -11.59
N LEU A 90 -22.89 23.89 -11.21
CA LEU A 90 -22.94 22.62 -10.49
C LEU A 90 -22.35 21.44 -11.30
N PHE A 91 -22.63 21.39 -12.60
CA PHE A 91 -22.01 20.38 -13.48
C PHE A 91 -20.49 20.56 -13.59
N MET A 92 -20.00 21.80 -13.68
CA MET A 92 -18.55 22.07 -13.72
C MET A 92 -17.84 21.62 -12.45
N VAL A 93 -18.42 21.92 -11.27
CA VAL A 93 -17.91 21.43 -9.98
C VAL A 93 -17.91 19.89 -9.96
N SER A 94 -18.99 19.27 -10.43
CA SER A 94 -19.13 17.80 -10.46
C SER A 94 -18.09 17.14 -11.35
N TYR A 95 -17.79 17.71 -12.53
CA TYR A 95 -16.74 17.22 -13.43
C TYR A 95 -15.33 17.38 -12.85
N ALA A 96 -15.07 18.48 -12.13
CA ALA A 96 -13.82 18.67 -11.41
C ALA A 96 -13.66 17.60 -10.31
N LEU A 97 -14.69 17.38 -9.48
CA LEU A 97 -14.68 16.35 -8.42
C LEU A 97 -14.57 14.92 -8.97
N LEU A 98 -15.21 14.63 -10.11
CA LEU A 98 -15.07 13.34 -10.80
C LEU A 98 -13.61 13.13 -11.25
N SER A 99 -12.98 14.16 -11.82
CA SER A 99 -11.59 14.10 -12.26
C SER A 99 -10.62 13.92 -11.09
N ILE A 100 -10.87 14.62 -9.97
CA ILE A 100 -10.14 14.44 -8.70
C ILE A 100 -10.32 13.00 -8.18
N SER A 101 -11.53 12.45 -8.23
CA SER A 101 -11.81 11.09 -7.77
C SER A 101 -11.01 10.05 -8.54
N VAL A 102 -10.86 10.21 -9.86
CA VAL A 102 -10.02 9.31 -10.69
C VAL A 102 -8.54 9.43 -10.31
N LEU A 103 -8.03 10.64 -10.05
CA LEU A 103 -6.65 10.86 -9.60
C LEU A 103 -6.38 10.12 -8.29
N ILE A 104 -7.29 10.27 -7.31
CA ILE A 104 -7.22 9.62 -6.00
C ILE A 104 -7.30 8.09 -6.15
N MET A 105 -8.29 7.56 -6.85
CA MET A 105 -8.46 6.10 -6.99
C MET A 105 -7.26 5.41 -7.64
N ARG A 106 -6.62 6.07 -8.61
CA ARG A 106 -5.40 5.53 -9.25
C ARG A 106 -4.16 5.58 -8.37
N ARG A 107 -4.11 6.52 -7.41
CA ARG A 107 -3.06 6.60 -6.38
C ARG A 107 -3.28 5.55 -5.28
N VAL A 108 -4.51 5.46 -4.75
CA VAL A 108 -4.86 4.56 -3.64
C VAL A 108 -4.85 3.10 -4.07
N LYS A 109 -5.29 2.82 -5.30
CA LYS A 109 -5.53 1.46 -5.84
C LYS A 109 -6.32 0.57 -4.86
N PRO A 110 -7.59 0.92 -4.54
CA PRO A 110 -8.43 0.07 -3.71
C PRO A 110 -8.52 -1.36 -4.26
N SER A 111 -8.66 -2.35 -3.39
CA SER A 111 -8.65 -3.77 -3.77
C SER A 111 -9.77 -4.17 -4.76
N TRP A 112 -10.84 -3.39 -4.83
CA TRP A 112 -11.96 -3.57 -5.75
C TRP A 112 -11.81 -2.76 -7.05
N TYR A 113 -10.81 -1.87 -7.14
CA TYR A 113 -10.59 -0.98 -8.28
C TYR A 113 -9.71 -1.64 -9.35
N HIS A 114 -10.37 -2.33 -10.29
CA HIS A 114 -9.73 -2.94 -11.46
C HIS A 114 -10.30 -2.35 -12.75
N PRO A 115 -9.82 -1.16 -13.19
CA PRO A 115 -10.34 -0.52 -14.39
C PRO A 115 -10.00 -1.35 -15.64
N ALA A 116 -11.02 -1.72 -16.42
CA ALA A 116 -10.83 -2.38 -17.71
C ALA A 116 -10.23 -1.43 -18.77
N PHE A 117 -10.42 -0.12 -18.59
CA PHE A 117 -9.95 0.93 -19.50
C PHE A 117 -9.01 1.90 -18.80
N TYR A 118 -7.89 2.21 -19.45
CA TYR A 118 -6.93 3.21 -19.00
C TYR A 118 -7.04 4.47 -19.85
N ALA A 119 -7.50 5.57 -19.24
CA ALA A 119 -7.49 6.88 -19.89
C ALA A 119 -6.09 7.21 -20.46
N PRO A 120 -5.98 7.57 -21.75
CA PRO A 120 -4.72 7.99 -22.35
C PRO A 120 -4.21 9.27 -21.65
N LEU A 121 -2.91 9.54 -21.73
CA LEU A 121 -2.32 10.78 -21.20
C LEU A 121 -2.60 11.04 -19.71
N TYR A 122 -2.78 10.00 -18.90
CA TYR A 122 -2.85 10.13 -17.45
C TYR A 122 -1.46 10.51 -16.89
N PRO A 123 -1.33 11.46 -15.94
CA PRO A 123 -2.40 12.20 -15.23
C PRO A 123 -2.78 13.55 -15.86
N LEU A 124 -2.24 13.89 -17.03
CA LEU A 124 -2.43 15.19 -17.67
C LEU A 124 -3.90 15.50 -17.97
N LEU A 125 -4.65 14.55 -18.53
CA LEU A 125 -6.06 14.79 -18.89
C LEU A 125 -6.94 15.15 -17.68
N PRO A 126 -6.98 14.37 -16.58
CA PRO A 126 -7.75 14.76 -15.39
C PRO A 126 -7.33 16.12 -14.80
N VAL A 127 -6.04 16.42 -14.77
CA VAL A 127 -5.53 17.71 -14.26
C VAL A 127 -5.99 18.86 -15.14
N LEU A 128 -5.91 18.69 -16.46
CA LEU A 128 -6.38 19.67 -17.43
C LEU A 128 -7.90 19.87 -17.34
N THR A 129 -8.68 18.80 -17.16
CA THR A 129 -10.13 18.91 -16.92
C THR A 129 -10.45 19.74 -15.68
N ILE A 130 -9.74 19.50 -14.56
CA ILE A 130 -9.92 20.29 -13.34
C ILE A 130 -9.62 21.77 -13.62
N GLY A 131 -8.49 22.06 -14.28
CA GLY A 131 -8.10 23.42 -14.63
C GLY A 131 -9.12 24.12 -15.53
N LEU A 132 -9.63 23.42 -16.56
CA LEU A 132 -10.64 23.98 -17.47
C LEU A 132 -12.00 24.20 -16.78
N CYS A 133 -12.46 23.25 -15.96
CA CYS A 133 -13.70 23.42 -15.20
C CYS A 133 -13.62 24.61 -14.25
N LEU A 134 -12.50 24.76 -13.53
CA LEU A 134 -12.27 25.92 -12.67
C LEU A 134 -12.17 27.22 -13.48
N GLY A 135 -11.47 27.19 -14.62
CA GLY A 135 -11.37 28.34 -15.53
C GLY A 135 -12.73 28.82 -16.01
N VAL A 136 -13.63 27.91 -16.40
CA VAL A 136 -14.99 28.27 -16.82
C VAL A 136 -15.80 28.82 -15.65
N ILE A 137 -15.72 28.23 -14.45
CA ILE A 137 -16.43 28.72 -13.26
C ILE A 137 -16.05 30.17 -12.97
N LEU A 138 -14.77 30.53 -13.10
CA LEU A 138 -14.29 31.91 -12.86
C LEU A 138 -14.82 32.93 -13.88
N THR A 139 -15.31 32.48 -15.04
CA THR A 139 -15.91 33.35 -16.07
C THR A 139 -17.43 33.49 -15.96
N MET A 140 -18.07 32.71 -15.08
CA MET A 140 -19.53 32.77 -14.85
C MET A 140 -19.92 33.96 -13.98
N ASP A 141 -21.21 34.31 -13.94
CA ASP A 141 -21.73 35.38 -13.08
C ASP A 141 -21.44 35.10 -11.60
N GLU A 142 -21.21 36.16 -10.82
CA GLU A 142 -20.90 36.09 -9.40
C GLU A 142 -21.99 35.34 -8.63
N PHE A 143 -23.27 35.52 -8.99
CA PHE A 143 -24.37 34.82 -8.35
C PHE A 143 -24.29 33.30 -8.56
N SER A 144 -23.94 32.85 -9.76
CA SER A 144 -23.79 31.44 -10.11
C SER A 144 -22.60 30.80 -9.39
N GLN A 145 -21.48 31.54 -9.26
CA GLN A 145 -20.31 31.09 -8.50
C GLN A 145 -20.64 30.92 -7.01
N VAL A 146 -21.32 31.90 -6.42
CA VAL A 146 -21.75 31.86 -5.01
C VAL A 146 -22.76 30.73 -4.79
N ALA A 147 -23.72 30.54 -5.70
CA ALA A 147 -24.67 29.43 -5.62
C ALA A 147 -23.97 28.06 -5.68
N GLY A 148 -23.00 27.89 -6.60
CA GLY A 148 -22.21 26.67 -6.70
C GLY A 148 -21.38 26.40 -5.44
N ALA A 149 -20.65 27.41 -4.94
CA ALA A 149 -19.87 27.30 -3.71
C ALA A 149 -20.76 27.04 -2.48
N GLY A 150 -21.91 27.70 -2.40
CA GLY A 150 -22.91 27.50 -1.36
C GLY A 150 -23.46 26.07 -1.34
N LEU A 151 -23.69 25.47 -2.52
CA LEU A 151 -24.12 24.08 -2.59
C LEU A 151 -23.01 23.11 -2.17
N VAL A 152 -21.75 23.35 -2.57
CA VAL A 152 -20.60 22.56 -2.09
C VAL A 152 -20.46 22.63 -0.58
N ALA A 153 -20.65 23.82 0.00
CA ALA A 153 -20.67 24.00 1.44
C ALA A 153 -21.83 23.23 2.10
N LEU A 154 -23.02 23.26 1.50
CA LEU A 154 -24.18 22.49 1.96
C LEU A 154 -23.91 20.98 1.93
N ASP A 155 -23.31 20.47 0.87
CA ASP A 155 -22.92 19.06 0.74
C ASP A 155 -21.88 18.67 1.79
N LEU A 156 -20.92 19.55 2.08
CA LEU A 156 -19.91 19.33 3.13
C LEU A 156 -20.56 19.30 4.52
N VAL A 157 -21.48 20.22 4.80
CA VAL A 157 -22.26 20.25 6.05
C VAL A 157 -23.08 18.96 6.19
N TRP A 158 -23.76 18.54 5.13
CA TRP A 158 -24.50 17.28 5.10
C TRP A 158 -23.57 16.08 5.36
N TYR A 159 -22.38 16.07 4.75
CA TYR A 159 -21.39 15.04 4.97
C TYR A 159 -20.97 14.95 6.44
N VAL A 160 -20.66 16.08 7.09
CA VAL A 160 -20.23 16.11 8.50
C VAL A 160 -21.35 15.68 9.46
N ILE A 161 -22.57 16.16 9.22
CA ILE A 161 -23.71 15.91 10.13
C ILE A 161 -24.23 14.48 9.98
N TRP A 162 -24.36 14.00 8.75
CA TRP A 162 -25.03 12.74 8.43
C TRP A 162 -24.09 11.69 7.87
N ALA A 163 -23.51 11.92 6.69
CA ALA A 163 -22.86 10.86 5.92
C ALA A 163 -21.67 10.25 6.67
N ARG A 164 -20.86 11.07 7.35
CA ARG A 164 -19.71 10.63 8.17
C ARG A 164 -20.11 9.64 9.27
N LYS A 165 -21.33 9.75 9.82
CA LYS A 165 -21.79 8.94 10.95
C LYS A 165 -22.54 7.68 10.51
N LYS A 166 -23.21 7.73 9.36
CA LYS A 166 -24.18 6.69 8.94
C LYS A 166 -23.84 5.98 7.63
N ALA A 167 -22.99 6.55 6.77
CA ALA A 167 -22.64 5.93 5.51
C ALA A 167 -21.88 4.62 5.74
N ILE A 168 -22.27 3.59 4.99
CA ILE A 168 -21.66 2.25 5.06
C ILE A 168 -20.34 2.22 4.24
N VAL A 169 -20.25 3.10 3.24
CA VAL A 169 -19.11 3.20 2.33
C VAL A 169 -18.10 4.21 2.87
N THR A 170 -16.86 3.77 3.07
CA THR A 170 -15.75 4.64 3.48
C THR A 170 -15.07 5.24 2.25
N GLY A 171 -14.90 6.56 2.23
CA GLY A 171 -14.16 7.23 1.16
C GLY A 171 -12.65 6.96 1.24
N GLU A 172 -12.02 6.74 0.09
CA GLU A 172 -10.59 6.41 -0.03
C GLU A 172 -9.66 7.63 0.14
N PHE A 173 -10.23 8.85 0.16
CA PHE A 173 -9.48 10.10 0.34
C PHE A 173 -8.91 10.26 1.76
N GLY A 174 -9.66 9.87 2.79
CA GLY A 174 -9.19 9.92 4.18
C GLY A 174 -7.95 9.05 4.40
N PRO A 175 -7.99 7.76 4.05
CA PRO A 175 -6.83 6.87 4.06
C PRO A 175 -5.66 7.37 3.19
N LEU A 176 -5.91 7.98 2.03
CA LEU A 176 -4.85 8.61 1.22
C LEU A 176 -4.19 9.79 1.94
N TRP A 177 -4.99 10.69 2.53
CA TRP A 177 -4.51 11.85 3.27
C TRP A 177 -3.74 11.45 4.53
N GLU A 178 -4.19 10.41 5.24
CA GLU A 178 -3.49 9.79 6.37
C GLU A 178 -2.19 9.08 5.92
N ARG A 179 -2.17 8.46 4.74
CA ARG A 179 -0.98 7.82 4.16
C ARG A 179 0.06 8.82 3.66
N GLU A 180 -0.37 9.98 3.16
CA GLU A 180 0.50 11.02 2.58
C GLU A 180 0.88 12.16 3.55
N ARG A 181 0.47 12.18 4.84
CA ARG A 181 0.83 13.25 5.80
C ARG A 181 2.35 13.49 5.89
N PRO A 182 2.92 14.50 5.20
CA PRO A 182 4.37 14.55 5.00
C PRO A 182 5.10 15.04 6.25
N MET A 183 4.48 15.96 6.99
CA MET A 183 5.13 16.69 8.09
C MET A 183 4.90 16.00 9.45
N GLU A 184 3.72 15.44 9.67
CA GLU A 184 3.43 14.65 10.87
C GLU A 184 4.13 13.30 10.84
N ARG A 185 4.22 12.60 9.69
CA ARG A 185 5.11 11.42 9.61
C ARG A 185 6.57 11.79 9.68
N PHE A 186 6.99 12.98 9.29
CA PHE A 186 8.38 13.40 9.48
C PHE A 186 8.67 13.68 10.95
N ILE A 187 7.81 14.42 11.65
CA ILE A 187 7.92 14.66 13.09
C ILE A 187 7.78 13.34 13.85
N GLU A 188 6.79 12.51 13.53
CA GLU A 188 6.55 11.22 14.16
C GLU A 188 7.62 10.19 13.75
N ALA A 189 8.19 10.22 12.54
CA ALA A 189 9.32 9.35 12.16
C ALA A 189 10.65 9.84 12.74
N VAL A 190 10.82 11.14 12.96
CA VAL A 190 11.98 11.72 13.68
C VAL A 190 11.84 11.43 15.18
N GLU A 191 10.66 11.57 15.76
CA GLU A 191 10.31 11.16 17.13
C GLU A 191 10.40 9.64 17.31
N ARG A 192 9.97 8.83 16.32
CA ARG A 192 10.13 7.36 16.28
C ARG A 192 11.55 6.92 15.93
N SER A 193 12.36 7.77 15.30
CA SER A 193 13.82 7.53 15.16
C SER A 193 14.56 7.86 16.46
N GLY A 194 13.95 8.67 17.34
CA GLY A 194 14.46 9.00 18.67
C GLY A 194 13.90 8.12 19.80
N ARG A 195 12.77 7.42 19.60
CA ARG A 195 12.27 6.39 20.51
C ARG A 195 12.91 5.05 20.16
N GLY A 196 13.73 4.54 21.08
CA GLY A 196 14.27 3.19 21.01
C GLY A 196 13.18 2.12 20.91
N ASP A 197 13.62 0.94 20.45
CA ASP A 197 12.99 -0.35 20.68
C ASP A 197 11.58 -0.55 20.10
N LYS A 198 11.55 -0.79 18.78
CA LYS A 198 10.48 -1.56 18.15
C LYS A 198 10.95 -3.01 18.02
N ASP A 199 10.70 -3.82 19.04
CA ASP A 199 11.28 -5.16 19.11
C ASP A 199 10.32 -6.27 18.74
N ASN A 200 9.05 -5.94 18.50
CA ASN A 200 8.07 -6.96 18.15
C ASN A 200 8.27 -7.43 16.73
N ILE A 201 8.34 -8.75 16.59
CA ILE A 201 8.53 -9.46 15.34
C ILE A 201 7.17 -10.00 14.92
N LEU A 202 6.73 -9.68 13.71
CA LEU A 202 5.49 -10.20 13.13
C LEU A 202 5.81 -11.30 12.12
N ILE A 203 5.28 -12.49 12.32
CA ILE A 203 5.35 -13.60 11.38
C ILE A 203 3.95 -13.87 10.83
N PRO A 204 3.61 -13.39 9.62
CA PRO A 204 2.35 -13.72 8.98
C PRO A 204 2.40 -15.18 8.47
N VAL A 205 1.33 -15.94 8.75
CA VAL A 205 1.22 -17.35 8.38
C VAL A 205 0.09 -17.53 7.35
N TRP A 206 0.36 -18.35 6.34
CA TRP A 206 -0.59 -18.84 5.35
C TRP A 206 -0.18 -20.25 4.90
N ASP A 207 -1.04 -20.92 4.12
CA ASP A 207 -0.99 -22.37 3.86
C ASP A 207 0.39 -22.93 3.43
N ASP A 208 1.22 -22.13 2.75
CA ASP A 208 2.52 -22.57 2.22
C ASP A 208 3.74 -22.15 3.06
N VAL A 209 3.55 -21.42 4.17
CA VAL A 209 4.65 -20.88 5.01
C VAL A 209 5.23 -21.98 5.89
N ASP A 210 6.53 -22.26 5.72
CA ASP A 210 7.28 -23.04 6.70
C ASP A 210 7.64 -22.16 7.90
N LEU A 211 6.95 -22.40 9.02
CA LEU A 211 7.03 -21.59 10.22
C LEU A 211 8.28 -21.90 11.05
N ALA A 212 8.85 -23.11 10.96
CA ALA A 212 9.94 -23.52 11.83
C ALA A 212 11.24 -22.70 11.61
N PRO A 213 11.72 -22.48 10.36
CA PRO A 213 12.87 -21.61 10.10
C PRO A 213 12.64 -20.16 10.54
N LEU A 214 11.41 -19.65 10.37
CA LEU A 214 11.05 -18.28 10.76
C LEU A 214 11.02 -18.11 12.28
N LEU A 215 10.44 -19.07 13.01
CA LEU A 215 10.44 -19.07 14.47
C LEU A 215 11.85 -19.17 15.03
N ARG A 216 12.73 -19.97 14.42
CA ARG A 216 14.15 -20.05 14.83
C ARG A 216 14.85 -18.69 14.72
N LEU A 217 14.77 -18.05 13.55
CA LEU A 217 15.34 -16.71 13.35
C LEU A 217 14.72 -15.69 14.30
N ALA A 218 13.39 -15.70 14.48
CA ALA A 218 12.72 -14.78 15.38
C ALA A 218 13.13 -14.99 16.85
N SER A 219 13.29 -16.24 17.29
CA SER A 219 13.80 -16.57 18.62
C SER A 219 15.23 -16.07 18.82
N ALA A 220 16.10 -16.25 17.83
CA ALA A 220 17.47 -15.75 17.90
C ALA A 220 17.52 -14.21 18.02
N LEU A 221 16.61 -13.47 17.37
CA LEU A 221 16.47 -12.03 17.56
C LEU A 221 15.96 -11.69 18.96
N ALA A 222 14.90 -12.36 19.41
CA ALA A 222 14.27 -12.08 20.69
C ALA A 222 15.14 -12.45 21.89
N MET A 223 16.04 -13.43 21.78
CA MET A 223 17.03 -13.72 22.82
C MET A 223 18.02 -12.58 23.06
N THR A 224 18.18 -11.67 22.09
CA THR A 224 19.05 -10.50 22.25
C THR A 224 18.34 -9.28 22.82
N ASN A 225 17.02 -9.36 23.02
CA ASN A 225 16.19 -8.28 23.55
C ASN A 225 15.02 -8.81 24.39
N GLU A 226 15.07 -8.58 25.70
CA GLU A 226 14.06 -9.06 26.66
C GLU A 226 12.64 -8.50 26.43
N GLU A 227 12.51 -7.37 25.73
CA GLU A 227 11.21 -6.75 25.41
C GLU A 227 10.59 -7.29 24.11
N ALA A 228 11.34 -8.06 23.32
CA ALA A 228 10.90 -8.57 22.03
C ALA A 228 9.81 -9.64 22.17
N VAL A 229 8.64 -9.40 21.55
CA VAL A 229 7.56 -10.39 21.45
C VAL A 229 7.40 -10.88 20.01
N ILE A 230 7.36 -12.21 19.84
CA ILE A 230 7.07 -12.83 18.55
C ILE A 230 5.56 -12.94 18.39
N ASN A 231 5.00 -12.25 17.40
CA ASN A 231 3.60 -12.27 17.04
C ASN A 231 3.40 -13.13 15.80
N VAL A 232 2.81 -14.31 15.96
CA VAL A 232 2.44 -15.20 14.86
C VAL A 232 1.02 -14.86 14.43
N LEU A 233 0.87 -14.33 13.22
CA LEU A 233 -0.41 -13.84 12.69
C LEU A 233 -1.04 -14.87 11.77
N ASP A 234 -2.01 -15.62 12.30
CA ASP A 234 -2.89 -16.53 11.57
C ASP A 234 -4.06 -15.75 10.95
N MET A 235 -4.19 -15.80 9.63
CA MET A 235 -5.18 -15.01 8.91
C MET A 235 -6.17 -15.89 8.15
N LEU A 236 -7.47 -15.58 8.33
CA LEU A 236 -8.55 -16.19 7.58
C LEU A 236 -9.09 -15.22 6.53
N VAL A 237 -8.97 -15.58 5.26
CA VAL A 237 -9.50 -14.77 4.14
C VAL A 237 -11.03 -14.90 4.09
N ILE A 238 -11.73 -13.77 4.22
CA ILE A 238 -13.19 -13.69 4.28
C ILE A 238 -13.75 -13.13 2.97
N PRO A 239 -14.66 -13.86 2.27
CA PRO A 239 -15.29 -13.40 1.04
C PRO A 239 -15.98 -12.03 1.19
N PRO A 240 -15.96 -11.18 0.15
CA PRO A 240 -16.47 -9.80 0.20
C PRO A 240 -17.92 -9.70 0.69
N GLN A 241 -18.74 -10.73 0.45
CA GLN A 241 -20.14 -10.83 0.83
C GLN A 241 -20.35 -10.95 2.36
N VAL A 242 -19.33 -11.38 3.10
CA VAL A 242 -19.40 -11.55 4.56
C VAL A 242 -18.76 -10.31 5.23
N PRO A 243 -19.47 -9.64 6.16
CA PRO A 243 -18.89 -8.53 6.91
C PRO A 243 -17.76 -8.99 7.85
N LEU A 244 -16.65 -8.23 7.90
CA LEU A 244 -15.45 -8.61 8.66
C LEU A 244 -15.66 -8.66 10.18
N LYS A 245 -16.42 -7.73 10.77
CA LYS A 245 -16.64 -7.69 12.24
C LYS A 245 -17.33 -8.96 12.77
N PRO A 246 -18.47 -9.40 12.22
CA PRO A 246 -19.05 -10.70 12.56
C PRO A 246 -18.11 -11.88 12.31
N ALA A 247 -17.36 -11.86 11.21
CA ALA A 247 -16.40 -12.93 10.90
C ALA A 247 -15.27 -13.01 11.95
N GLN A 248 -14.71 -11.86 12.37
CA GLN A 248 -13.74 -11.77 13.46
C GLN A 248 -14.32 -12.30 14.77
N ALA A 249 -15.55 -11.88 15.13
CA ALA A 249 -16.20 -12.34 16.35
C ALA A 249 -16.45 -13.86 16.34
N ALA A 250 -16.82 -14.43 15.18
CA ALA A 250 -16.96 -15.87 15.01
C ALA A 250 -15.61 -16.60 15.10
N LEU A 251 -14.55 -16.04 14.52
CA LEU A 251 -13.18 -16.57 14.60
C LEU A 251 -12.69 -16.64 16.04
N MET A 252 -12.89 -15.59 16.84
CA MET A 252 -12.49 -15.54 18.25
C MET A 252 -13.26 -16.50 19.16
N ARG A 253 -14.48 -16.90 18.77
CA ARG A 253 -15.29 -17.89 19.51
C ARG A 253 -14.87 -19.33 19.24
N ARG A 254 -14.15 -19.57 18.15
CA ARG A 254 -13.68 -20.90 17.78
C ARG A 254 -12.27 -21.10 18.35
N PRO A 255 -12.06 -22.10 19.22
CA PRO A 255 -10.70 -22.44 19.61
C PRO A 255 -9.89 -22.84 18.37
N PRO A 256 -8.58 -22.58 18.34
CA PRO A 256 -7.71 -23.17 17.33
C PRO A 256 -7.83 -24.70 17.37
N PRO A 257 -7.72 -25.40 16.23
CA PRO A 257 -7.72 -26.85 16.22
C PRO A 257 -6.67 -27.39 17.21
N ALA A 258 -7.02 -28.41 18.02
CA ALA A 258 -6.15 -28.94 19.08
C ALA A 258 -4.82 -29.56 18.57
N ARG A 259 -4.64 -29.66 17.26
CA ARG A 259 -3.43 -30.11 16.55
C ARG A 259 -3.26 -29.35 15.24
N ASP A 260 -3.27 -28.02 15.28
CA ASP A 260 -2.81 -27.24 14.13
C ASP A 260 -1.27 -27.17 14.11
N ALA A 261 -0.69 -27.16 12.91
CA ALA A 261 0.77 -27.11 12.73
C ALA A 261 1.39 -25.85 13.36
N ILE A 262 0.60 -24.77 13.46
CA ILE A 262 0.99 -23.50 14.07
C ILE A 262 1.18 -23.68 15.59
N SER A 263 0.21 -24.23 16.31
CA SER A 263 0.32 -24.44 17.76
C SER A 263 1.43 -25.42 18.10
N GLU A 264 1.64 -26.44 17.28
CA GLU A 264 2.74 -27.40 17.49
C GLU A 264 4.11 -26.73 17.32
N ALA A 265 4.28 -25.92 16.27
CA ALA A 265 5.51 -25.16 16.05
C ALA A 265 5.76 -24.14 17.16
N VAL A 266 4.73 -23.37 17.55
CA VAL A 266 4.82 -22.39 18.65
C VAL A 266 5.12 -23.08 19.98
N ALA A 267 4.49 -24.22 20.28
CA ALA A 267 4.73 -24.95 21.53
C ALA A 267 6.16 -25.47 21.64
N ARG A 268 6.76 -25.94 20.53
CA ARG A 268 8.18 -26.32 20.50
C ARG A 268 9.08 -25.12 20.76
N THR A 269 8.83 -23.99 20.09
CA THR A 269 9.66 -22.80 20.23
C THR A 269 9.50 -22.13 21.60
N ALA A 270 8.31 -22.15 22.20
CA ALA A 270 8.05 -21.57 23.51
C ALA A 270 8.91 -22.20 24.64
N GLN A 271 9.41 -23.42 24.46
CA GLN A 271 10.34 -24.07 25.39
C GLN A 271 11.68 -23.33 25.51
N THR A 272 12.00 -22.45 24.56
CA THR A 272 13.21 -21.61 24.58
C THR A 272 13.10 -20.39 25.52
N GLY A 273 11.93 -20.17 26.13
CA GLY A 273 11.71 -19.04 27.06
C GLY A 273 11.33 -17.72 26.40
N VAL A 274 11.27 -17.67 25.07
CA VAL A 274 10.88 -16.47 24.31
C VAL A 274 9.36 -16.29 24.32
N PRO A 275 8.83 -15.07 24.57
CA PRO A 275 7.40 -14.81 24.55
C PRO A 275 6.84 -14.84 23.11
N ILE A 276 5.95 -15.80 22.85
CA ILE A 276 5.28 -15.97 21.55
C ILE A 276 3.76 -15.78 21.74
N ARG A 277 3.15 -14.96 20.87
CA ARG A 277 1.71 -14.72 20.83
C ARG A 277 1.15 -15.13 19.47
N THR A 278 0.18 -16.03 19.47
CA THR A 278 -0.58 -16.37 18.25
C THR A 278 -1.83 -15.50 18.17
N LEU A 279 -1.93 -14.70 17.11
CA LEU A 279 -3.03 -13.78 16.86
C LEU A 279 -3.82 -14.24 15.64
N ARG A 280 -5.15 -14.19 15.72
CA ARG A 280 -6.04 -14.66 14.64
C ARG A 280 -6.89 -13.53 14.09
N TYR A 281 -6.81 -13.28 12.78
CA TYR A 281 -7.51 -12.17 12.13
C TYR A 281 -8.30 -12.58 10.88
N ALA A 282 -9.52 -12.08 10.77
CA ALA A 282 -10.34 -12.13 9.57
C ALA A 282 -9.94 -10.99 8.61
N VAL A 283 -9.49 -11.33 7.41
CA VAL A 283 -8.92 -10.38 6.44
C VAL A 283 -9.56 -10.50 5.06
N ARG A 284 -9.42 -9.47 4.22
CA ARG A 284 -9.85 -9.52 2.80
C ARG A 284 -8.79 -10.14 1.88
N SER A 285 -7.53 -9.95 2.24
CA SER A 285 -6.37 -10.52 1.56
C SER A 285 -5.24 -10.65 2.56
N LEU A 286 -4.35 -11.62 2.36
CA LEU A 286 -3.24 -11.91 3.28
C LEU A 286 -2.20 -10.78 3.27
N ASP A 287 -1.94 -10.21 2.10
CA ASP A 287 -1.02 -9.07 1.90
C ASP A 287 -1.54 -7.82 2.60
N SER A 288 -2.76 -7.37 2.26
CA SER A 288 -3.32 -6.17 2.89
C SER A 288 -3.58 -6.37 4.37
N GLY A 289 -3.92 -7.59 4.79
CA GLY A 289 -4.13 -7.96 6.19
C GLY A 289 -2.86 -7.83 7.02
N THR A 290 -1.74 -8.34 6.51
CA THR A 290 -0.42 -8.21 7.16
C THR A 290 -0.01 -6.75 7.29
N VAL A 291 -0.13 -5.97 6.21
CA VAL A 291 0.25 -4.55 6.20
C VAL A 291 -0.65 -3.76 7.15
N ALA A 292 -1.97 -3.94 7.09
CA ALA A 292 -2.91 -3.26 7.98
C ALA A 292 -2.69 -3.62 9.46
N PHE A 293 -2.31 -4.87 9.75
CA PHE A 293 -1.95 -5.27 11.11
C PHE A 293 -0.71 -4.49 11.60
N ALA A 294 0.36 -4.44 10.80
CA ALA A 294 1.57 -3.70 11.15
C ALA A 294 1.34 -2.18 11.23
N GLU A 295 0.41 -1.62 10.45
CA GLU A 295 0.00 -0.21 10.57
C GLU A 295 -0.76 0.07 11.87
N ALA A 296 -1.61 -0.87 12.31
CA ALA A 296 -2.37 -0.76 13.54
C ALA A 296 -1.55 -1.03 14.82
N HIS A 297 -0.37 -1.63 14.69
CA HIS A 297 0.51 -2.03 15.80
C HIS A 297 1.91 -1.42 15.60
N PRO A 298 2.11 -0.13 15.95
CA PRO A 298 3.37 0.58 15.73
C PRO A 298 4.58 -0.05 16.42
N GLU A 299 4.38 -0.88 17.44
CA GLU A 299 5.39 -1.65 18.14
C GLU A 299 6.03 -2.76 17.28
N VAL A 300 5.38 -3.16 16.18
CA VAL A 300 5.96 -4.12 15.22
C VAL A 300 7.09 -3.44 14.47
N GLY A 301 8.33 -3.84 14.79
CA GLY A 301 9.55 -3.33 14.18
C GLY A 301 9.98 -4.10 12.94
N LEU A 302 9.69 -5.40 12.90
CA LEU A 302 10.12 -6.30 11.84
C LEU A 302 8.99 -7.25 11.42
N ILE A 303 8.73 -7.35 10.13
CA ILE A 303 7.95 -8.44 9.54
C ILE A 303 8.92 -9.50 9.03
N LEU A 304 8.87 -10.69 9.59
CA LEU A 304 9.66 -11.84 9.16
C LEU A 304 8.76 -12.84 8.45
N THR A 305 9.02 -13.09 7.18
CA THR A 305 8.20 -13.96 6.33
C THR A 305 9.07 -14.83 5.44
N SER A 306 8.47 -15.76 4.70
CA SER A 306 9.19 -16.66 3.79
C SER A 306 8.80 -16.47 2.33
N TRP A 307 9.66 -17.01 1.47
CA TRP A 307 9.40 -17.20 0.06
C TRP A 307 9.62 -18.67 -0.30
N ARG A 308 8.76 -19.21 -1.17
CA ARG A 308 8.82 -20.61 -1.58
C ARG A 308 8.90 -20.73 -3.10
N GLY A 309 9.83 -21.56 -3.58
CA GLY A 309 10.07 -21.81 -5.01
C GLY A 309 11.00 -20.80 -5.68
N SER A 310 11.27 -20.98 -6.98
CA SER A 310 12.21 -20.15 -7.73
C SER A 310 11.74 -18.70 -7.88
N LEU A 311 12.70 -17.78 -7.89
CA LEU A 311 12.49 -16.33 -8.07
C LEU A 311 12.28 -15.96 -9.54
N SER A 312 11.39 -16.69 -10.23
CA SER A 312 11.02 -16.36 -11.61
C SER A 312 10.18 -15.08 -11.67
N SER A 313 10.37 -14.26 -12.71
CA SER A 313 9.67 -12.98 -12.86
C SER A 313 8.15 -13.10 -12.83
N SER A 314 7.58 -14.23 -13.31
CA SER A 314 6.15 -14.51 -13.28
C SER A 314 5.61 -14.86 -11.88
N ARG A 315 6.39 -15.55 -11.04
CA ARG A 315 6.01 -15.83 -9.64
C ARG A 315 6.24 -14.64 -8.73
N ILE A 316 7.21 -13.79 -9.07
CA ILE A 316 7.45 -12.55 -8.34
C ILE A 316 6.31 -11.56 -8.55
N TYR A 317 5.77 -11.52 -9.77
CA TYR A 317 4.67 -10.63 -10.10
C TYR A 317 3.36 -11.11 -9.48
N GLY A 318 2.87 -10.37 -8.48
CA GLY A 318 1.61 -10.67 -7.79
C GLY A 318 1.75 -11.49 -6.50
N SER A 319 2.97 -11.85 -6.08
CA SER A 319 3.17 -12.58 -4.82
C SER A 319 2.80 -11.73 -3.59
N LEU A 320 2.28 -12.40 -2.55
CA LEU A 320 1.94 -11.77 -1.27
C LEU A 320 3.16 -11.11 -0.63
N THR A 321 4.28 -11.83 -0.62
CA THR A 321 5.55 -11.38 -0.03
C THR A 321 6.06 -10.11 -0.70
N LYS A 322 5.95 -9.97 -2.03
CA LYS A 322 6.31 -8.73 -2.74
C LYS A 322 5.47 -7.55 -2.28
N LYS A 323 4.15 -7.73 -2.15
CA LYS A 323 3.25 -6.67 -1.73
C LYS A 323 3.47 -6.26 -0.27
N ILE A 324 3.79 -7.21 0.61
CA ILE A 324 4.21 -6.93 1.99
C ILE A 324 5.52 -6.12 1.99
N LEU A 325 6.50 -6.56 1.19
CA LEU A 325 7.78 -5.86 1.04
C LEU A 325 7.57 -4.41 0.56
N GLU A 326 6.64 -4.15 -0.35
CA GLU A 326 6.36 -2.79 -0.87
C GLU A 326 5.49 -1.93 0.07
N GLY A 327 4.58 -2.56 0.81
CA GLY A 327 3.54 -1.86 1.60
C GLY A 327 3.84 -1.71 3.09
N ALA A 328 4.74 -2.51 3.66
CA ALA A 328 4.90 -2.55 5.12
C ALA A 328 5.48 -1.26 5.71
N PRO A 329 4.91 -0.76 6.83
CA PRO A 329 5.32 0.47 7.53
C PRO A 329 6.53 0.27 8.47
N CYS A 330 7.20 -0.87 8.38
CA CYS A 330 8.31 -1.30 9.22
C CYS A 330 9.29 -2.16 8.41
N ASP A 331 10.38 -2.57 9.04
CA ASP A 331 11.41 -3.38 8.39
C ASP A 331 10.84 -4.73 7.97
N VAL A 332 11.35 -5.31 6.89
CA VAL A 332 10.88 -6.60 6.36
C VAL A 332 12.07 -7.49 6.08
N ALA A 333 12.01 -8.72 6.56
CA ALA A 333 12.96 -9.78 6.25
C ALA A 333 12.22 -10.96 5.60
N VAL A 334 12.72 -11.41 4.46
CA VAL A 334 12.14 -12.49 3.65
C VAL A 334 13.14 -13.62 3.58
N LEU A 335 12.79 -14.77 4.16
CA LEU A 335 13.62 -15.97 4.17
C LEU A 335 13.30 -16.87 2.96
N LEU A 336 14.32 -17.16 2.17
CA LEU A 336 14.35 -18.24 1.20
C LEU A 336 15.05 -19.42 1.85
N ALA A 337 14.27 -20.27 2.50
CA ALA A 337 14.80 -21.45 3.18
C ALA A 337 15.19 -22.54 2.17
N ARG A 338 16.38 -23.11 2.34
CA ARG A 338 16.86 -24.33 1.67
C ARG A 338 17.07 -25.40 2.75
N ASP A 339 18.29 -25.90 2.92
CA ASP A 339 18.67 -26.58 4.16
C ASP A 339 18.87 -25.50 5.24
N PHE A 340 18.05 -25.56 6.29
CA PHE A 340 18.08 -24.63 7.42
C PHE A 340 17.95 -25.39 8.75
N SER A 341 18.56 -26.58 8.79
CA SER A 341 18.57 -27.48 9.95
C SER A 341 19.46 -26.98 11.09
N GLU A 342 20.56 -26.28 10.76
CA GLU A 342 21.48 -25.64 11.70
C GLU A 342 21.90 -24.27 11.19
N LEU A 343 22.26 -23.35 12.10
CA LEU A 343 22.82 -22.05 11.75
C LEU A 343 24.16 -21.88 12.46
N LYS A 344 25.26 -22.12 11.75
CA LYS A 344 26.64 -22.07 12.27
C LYS A 344 27.47 -20.97 11.62
N ARG A 345 27.24 -20.69 10.34
CA ARG A 345 28.01 -19.69 9.57
C ARG A 345 27.08 -18.78 8.77
N ILE A 346 27.18 -17.49 9.03
CA ILE A 346 26.40 -16.43 8.38
C ILE A 346 27.33 -15.56 7.53
N LEU A 347 26.96 -15.35 6.26
CA LEU A 347 27.65 -14.45 5.34
C LEU A 347 26.78 -13.22 5.07
N ILE A 348 27.37 -12.02 5.12
CA ILE A 348 26.71 -10.79 4.69
C ILE A 348 27.60 -9.96 3.75
N PRO A 349 27.21 -9.77 2.48
CA PRO A 349 27.83 -8.78 1.60
C PRO A 349 27.48 -7.35 2.00
N ILE A 350 28.48 -6.48 2.15
CA ILE A 350 28.30 -5.08 2.60
C ILE A 350 28.52 -4.09 1.44
N GLY A 351 27.42 -3.60 0.89
CA GLY A 351 27.39 -2.53 -0.14
C GLY A 351 27.20 -1.10 0.41
N GLY A 352 27.12 -0.91 1.73
CA GLY A 352 27.04 0.42 2.39
C GLY A 352 25.66 1.07 2.48
N GLY A 353 24.65 0.57 1.75
CA GLY A 353 23.27 1.07 1.76
C GLY A 353 22.49 0.79 3.06
N PRO A 354 21.33 1.45 3.26
CA PRO A 354 20.50 1.32 4.47
C PRO A 354 20.02 -0.12 4.73
N HIS A 355 19.73 -0.86 3.66
CA HIS A 355 19.27 -2.25 3.71
C HIS A 355 20.38 -3.21 4.14
N ALA A 356 21.60 -3.02 3.63
CA ALA A 356 22.77 -3.80 4.05
C ALA A 356 23.12 -3.54 5.52
N ARG A 357 22.97 -2.30 6.00
CA ARG A 357 23.19 -1.94 7.41
C ARG A 357 22.16 -2.60 8.33
N LEU A 358 20.88 -2.63 7.95
CA LEU A 358 19.87 -3.40 8.68
C LEU A 358 20.19 -4.90 8.65
N GLY A 359 20.55 -5.43 7.48
CA GLY A 359 20.97 -6.82 7.33
C GLY A 359 22.12 -7.18 8.27
N LEU A 360 23.12 -6.31 8.42
CA LEU A 360 24.26 -6.54 9.31
C LEU A 360 23.83 -6.60 10.78
N ARG A 361 22.90 -5.71 11.18
CA ARG A 361 22.33 -5.72 12.53
C ARG A 361 21.61 -7.03 12.82
N LEU A 362 20.69 -7.44 11.93
CA LEU A 362 19.94 -8.69 12.07
C LEU A 362 20.88 -9.91 12.06
N ALA A 363 21.83 -9.95 11.13
CA ALA A 363 22.84 -11.01 11.04
C ALA A 363 23.65 -11.15 12.34
N SER A 364 24.04 -10.03 12.96
CA SER A 364 24.74 -10.04 14.24
C SER A 364 23.87 -10.57 15.39
N GLN A 365 22.57 -10.27 15.38
CA GLN A 365 21.64 -10.78 16.39
C GLN A 365 21.39 -12.28 16.21
N PHE A 366 21.20 -12.75 14.98
CA PHE A 366 21.11 -14.19 14.68
C PHE A 366 22.38 -14.92 15.10
N ALA A 367 23.56 -14.37 14.77
CA ALA A 367 24.84 -14.94 15.16
C ALA A 367 24.98 -15.05 16.69
N GLN A 368 24.51 -14.05 17.43
CA GLN A 368 24.53 -14.08 18.89
C GLN A 368 23.55 -15.12 19.46
N GLY A 369 22.32 -15.18 18.95
CA GLY A 369 21.28 -16.10 19.44
C GLY A 369 21.55 -17.58 19.11
N GLU A 370 22.23 -17.86 18.00
CA GLU A 370 22.55 -19.22 17.55
C GLU A 370 24.02 -19.61 17.80
N ALA A 371 24.81 -18.74 18.44
CA ALA A 371 26.26 -18.90 18.59
C ALA A 371 26.98 -19.19 17.26
N ALA A 372 26.53 -18.55 16.18
CA ALA A 372 27.06 -18.70 14.83
C ALA A 372 28.18 -17.69 14.54
N GLU A 373 29.08 -18.05 13.62
CA GLU A 373 30.11 -17.17 13.09
C GLU A 373 29.52 -16.22 12.06
N LEU A 374 29.83 -14.91 12.17
CA LEU A 374 29.40 -13.90 11.21
C LEU A 374 30.58 -13.38 10.38
N THR A 375 30.50 -13.55 9.06
CA THR A 375 31.45 -12.98 8.11
C THR A 375 30.85 -11.79 7.37
N ALA A 376 31.49 -10.63 7.48
CA ALA A 376 31.19 -9.46 6.67
C ALA A 376 32.06 -9.48 5.40
N LEU A 377 31.44 -9.64 4.24
CA LEU A 377 32.12 -9.72 2.95
C LEU A 377 32.03 -8.39 2.21
N ARG A 378 33.14 -7.92 1.66
CA ARG A 378 33.15 -6.87 0.63
C ARG A 378 33.84 -7.38 -0.63
N VAL A 379 33.12 -7.33 -1.74
CA VAL A 379 33.66 -7.62 -3.06
C VAL A 379 34.09 -6.33 -3.73
N VAL A 380 35.33 -6.27 -4.18
CA VAL A 380 35.92 -5.10 -4.83
C VAL A 380 36.36 -5.48 -6.24
N ARG A 381 36.10 -4.61 -7.21
CA ARG A 381 36.55 -4.82 -8.59
C ARG A 381 38.04 -4.46 -8.72
N PRO A 382 38.82 -5.21 -9.50
CA PRO A 382 40.19 -4.85 -9.78
C PRO A 382 40.25 -3.53 -10.57
N GLY A 383 41.19 -2.65 -10.23
CA GLY A 383 41.37 -1.36 -10.91
C GLY A 383 42.62 -0.61 -10.45
N PRO A 384 43.12 0.34 -11.25
CA PRO A 384 44.26 1.18 -10.87
C PRO A 384 43.89 2.02 -9.64
N GLY A 385 44.63 1.82 -8.54
CA GLY A 385 44.37 2.48 -7.25
C GLY A 385 43.63 1.62 -6.21
N LEU A 386 43.38 0.33 -6.48
CA LEU A 386 42.85 -0.60 -5.48
C LEU A 386 43.87 -0.84 -4.36
N ASP A 387 43.51 -0.46 -3.13
CA ASP A 387 44.26 -0.76 -1.92
C ASP A 387 43.40 -1.63 -0.99
N ILE A 388 43.79 -2.90 -0.82
CA ILE A 388 43.06 -3.89 -0.02
C ILE A 388 43.05 -3.50 1.47
N VAL A 389 44.10 -2.84 1.96
CA VAL A 389 44.18 -2.39 3.36
C VAL A 389 43.18 -1.27 3.61
N VAL A 390 43.07 -0.33 2.67
CA VAL A 390 42.07 0.76 2.74
C VAL A 390 40.64 0.20 2.68
N GLU A 391 40.38 -0.76 1.80
CA GLU A 391 39.06 -1.39 1.69
C GLU A 391 38.69 -2.19 2.95
N MET A 392 39.66 -2.91 3.53
CA MET A 392 39.50 -3.62 4.79
C MET A 392 39.18 -2.65 5.94
N GLU A 393 39.90 -1.53 6.04
CA GLU A 393 39.65 -0.52 7.07
C GLU A 393 38.28 0.16 6.88
N GLY A 394 37.89 0.42 5.63
CA GLY A 394 36.55 0.91 5.29
C GLY A 394 35.45 -0.06 5.70
N LEU A 395 35.64 -1.36 5.45
CA LEU A 395 34.72 -2.40 5.87
C LEU A 395 34.60 -2.46 7.40
N LYS A 396 35.73 -2.51 8.12
CA LYS A 396 35.75 -2.51 9.59
C LYS A 396 35.03 -1.29 10.15
N ARG A 397 35.25 -0.10 9.58
CA ARG A 397 34.57 1.13 10.01
C ARG A 397 33.05 1.04 9.87
N VAL A 398 32.54 0.49 8.75
CA VAL A 398 31.10 0.28 8.58
C VAL A 398 30.55 -0.71 9.60
N VAL A 399 31.29 -1.78 9.88
CA VAL A 399 30.89 -2.78 10.90
C VAL A 399 30.85 -2.15 12.29
N MET A 400 31.88 -1.39 12.67
CA MET A 400 31.93 -0.64 13.93
C MET A 400 30.79 0.39 14.05
N ASP A 401 30.52 1.14 12.99
CA ASP A 401 29.47 2.17 12.94
C ASP A 401 28.06 1.57 13.14
N VAL A 402 27.82 0.35 12.66
CA VAL A 402 26.52 -0.32 12.77
C VAL A 402 26.37 -1.11 14.08
N LEU A 403 27.44 -1.75 14.55
CA LEU A 403 27.38 -2.74 15.64
C LEU A 403 28.04 -2.30 16.96
N GLY A 404 28.80 -1.20 16.96
CA GLY A 404 29.53 -0.74 18.14
C GLY A 404 30.49 -1.82 18.67
N GLU A 405 30.43 -2.11 19.97
CA GLU A 405 31.30 -3.11 20.62
C GLU A 405 31.13 -4.53 20.06
N LYS A 406 29.94 -4.86 19.52
CA LYS A 406 29.63 -6.18 18.95
C LYS A 406 30.40 -6.46 17.66
N ALA A 407 30.99 -5.44 17.04
CA ALA A 407 31.80 -5.58 15.83
C ALA A 407 33.02 -6.50 15.99
N SER A 408 33.53 -6.66 17.22
CA SER A 408 34.64 -7.57 17.55
C SER A 408 34.34 -9.05 17.23
N LYS A 409 33.06 -9.43 17.16
CA LYS A 409 32.60 -10.79 16.85
C LYS A 409 32.36 -11.03 15.35
N VAL A 410 32.66 -10.05 14.50
CA VAL A 410 32.45 -10.12 13.06
C VAL A 410 33.80 -10.29 12.36
N SER A 411 33.91 -11.32 11.52
CA SER A 411 35.08 -11.57 10.69
C SER A 411 35.00 -10.80 9.37
N PRO A 412 35.80 -9.75 9.14
CA PRO A 412 35.78 -9.03 7.88
C PRO A 412 36.57 -9.79 6.80
N ARG A 413 36.04 -9.85 5.58
CA ARG A 413 36.65 -10.52 4.43
C ARG A 413 36.55 -9.64 3.18
N ILE A 414 37.68 -9.44 2.49
CA ILE A 414 37.73 -8.76 1.19
C ILE A 414 37.95 -9.82 0.10
N VAL A 415 37.18 -9.73 -0.99
CA VAL A 415 37.37 -10.55 -2.19
C VAL A 415 37.52 -9.62 -3.39
N VAL A 416 38.56 -9.83 -4.19
CA VAL A 416 38.78 -9.07 -5.42
C VAL A 416 38.25 -9.88 -6.60
N ALA A 417 37.25 -9.35 -7.31
CA ALA A 417 36.63 -10.04 -8.44
C ALA A 417 35.94 -9.07 -9.41
N ASP A 418 35.94 -9.38 -10.70
CA ASP A 418 35.22 -8.62 -11.73
C ASP A 418 33.70 -8.77 -11.61
N HIS A 419 33.25 -9.98 -11.24
CA HIS A 419 31.84 -10.35 -11.13
C HIS A 419 31.39 -10.50 -9.67
N VAL A 420 30.66 -9.50 -9.18
CA VAL A 420 30.23 -9.42 -7.77
C VAL A 420 29.32 -10.58 -7.36
N ILE A 421 28.35 -10.96 -8.19
CA ILE A 421 27.40 -12.05 -7.89
C ILE A 421 28.15 -13.36 -7.74
N GLU A 422 28.96 -13.73 -8.73
CA GLU A 422 29.71 -14.98 -8.73
C GLU A 422 30.66 -15.06 -7.53
N ALA A 423 31.35 -13.96 -7.21
CA ALA A 423 32.23 -13.90 -6.04
C ALA A 423 31.49 -14.11 -4.70
N ILE A 424 30.28 -13.57 -4.56
CA ILE A 424 29.44 -13.80 -3.37
C ILE A 424 29.00 -15.26 -3.32
N LEU A 425 28.52 -15.81 -4.43
CA LEU A 425 28.02 -17.19 -4.52
C LEU A 425 29.13 -18.22 -4.30
N SER A 426 30.31 -18.02 -4.89
CA SER A 426 31.47 -18.89 -4.68
C SER A 426 31.96 -18.80 -3.24
N THR A 427 32.03 -17.60 -2.65
CA THR A 427 32.39 -17.45 -1.23
C THR A 427 31.39 -18.15 -0.31
N ALA A 428 30.09 -18.03 -0.60
CA ALA A 428 29.04 -18.73 0.15
C ALA A 428 29.20 -20.26 0.08
N ARG A 429 29.55 -20.78 -1.10
CA ARG A 429 29.75 -22.21 -1.35
C ARG A 429 31.02 -22.74 -0.69
N ASP A 430 32.16 -22.10 -0.97
CA ASP A 430 33.48 -22.54 -0.53
C ASP A 430 33.66 -22.41 0.99
N GLY A 431 32.97 -21.43 1.59
CA GLY A 431 32.95 -21.23 3.03
C GLY A 431 31.89 -22.06 3.76
N GLU A 432 31.07 -22.85 3.03
CA GLU A 432 29.98 -23.67 3.57
C GLU A 432 29.08 -22.87 4.53
N TYR A 433 28.64 -21.70 4.09
CA TYR A 433 27.76 -20.84 4.87
C TYR A 433 26.33 -21.37 4.85
N ASP A 434 25.63 -21.27 5.98
CA ASP A 434 24.24 -21.75 6.12
C ASP A 434 23.21 -20.66 5.74
N LEU A 435 23.58 -19.40 5.98
CA LEU A 435 22.72 -18.24 5.71
C LEU A 435 23.48 -17.11 5.03
N LEU A 436 22.96 -16.66 3.90
CA LEU A 436 23.39 -15.46 3.20
C LEU A 436 22.39 -14.32 3.44
N VAL A 437 22.82 -13.26 4.12
CA VAL A 437 21.97 -12.08 4.39
C VAL A 437 22.26 -11.01 3.34
N ILE A 438 21.24 -10.58 2.60
CA ILE A 438 21.37 -9.58 1.54
C ILE A 438 20.39 -8.44 1.74
N GLY A 439 20.87 -7.20 1.55
CA GLY A 439 19.99 -6.04 1.48
C GLY A 439 19.22 -6.02 0.16
N ALA A 440 17.92 -5.74 0.19
CA ALA A 440 17.15 -5.47 -1.01
C ALA A 440 17.71 -4.25 -1.77
N SER A 441 17.61 -4.23 -3.10
CA SER A 441 17.99 -3.07 -3.92
C SER A 441 16.87 -2.02 -3.94
N GLU A 442 17.20 -0.72 -4.00
CA GLU A 442 16.21 0.35 -4.21
C GLU A 442 15.50 0.24 -5.58
N GLU A 443 16.08 -0.49 -6.53
CA GLU A 443 15.57 -0.66 -7.90
C GLU A 443 14.28 -1.50 -8.00
N TRP A 444 13.87 -2.18 -6.92
CA TRP A 444 12.62 -2.94 -6.90
C TRP A 444 11.36 -2.08 -7.17
N GLN A 445 11.48 -0.75 -7.00
CA GLN A 445 10.37 0.20 -7.14
C GLN A 445 10.16 0.76 -8.55
N ILE A 446 11.01 0.45 -9.55
CA ILE A 446 10.87 1.03 -10.90
C ILE A 446 11.06 -0.03 -12.00
N LYS A 447 9.94 -0.29 -12.71
CA LYS A 447 9.82 -0.91 -14.03
C LYS A 447 10.36 -2.34 -14.18
N SER A 448 9.39 -3.24 -14.39
CA SER A 448 9.51 -4.32 -15.37
C SER A 448 10.27 -3.84 -16.61
N LEU A 449 11.46 -4.38 -16.89
CA LEU A 449 12.05 -4.57 -18.22
C LEU A 449 13.49 -5.07 -18.05
N LEU A 450 13.68 -6.38 -18.17
CA LEU A 450 14.94 -7.07 -18.48
C LEU A 450 16.05 -7.02 -17.40
N ALA A 451 16.46 -8.22 -16.94
CA ALA A 451 17.54 -8.54 -15.98
C ALA A 451 17.25 -8.32 -14.48
N GLY A 452 17.30 -9.40 -13.71
CA GLY A 452 17.13 -9.42 -12.26
C GLY A 452 18.18 -8.56 -11.56
N SER A 453 17.77 -7.91 -10.47
CA SER A 453 18.68 -7.15 -9.63
C SER A 453 19.70 -8.10 -8.98
N LEU A 454 20.87 -7.59 -8.58
CA LEU A 454 21.93 -8.38 -7.94
C LEU A 454 21.40 -9.26 -6.77
N PRO A 455 20.49 -8.78 -5.90
CA PRO A 455 19.84 -9.61 -4.88
C PRO A 455 19.02 -10.79 -5.43
N ASP A 456 18.34 -10.64 -6.57
CA ASP A 456 17.46 -11.67 -7.15
C ASP A 456 18.26 -12.84 -7.69
N ALA A 457 19.33 -12.53 -8.43
CA ALA A 457 20.25 -13.54 -8.95
C ALA A 457 20.93 -14.31 -7.83
N ILE A 458 21.36 -13.61 -6.77
CA ILE A 458 21.96 -14.23 -5.59
C ILE A 458 20.95 -15.14 -4.89
N ALA A 459 19.73 -14.66 -4.65
CA ALA A 459 18.72 -15.41 -3.92
C ALA A 459 18.28 -16.71 -4.66
N ASP A 460 18.20 -16.66 -5.99
CA ASP A 460 17.83 -17.83 -6.81
C ASP A 460 18.98 -18.85 -6.94
N GLN A 461 20.23 -18.39 -7.02
CA GLN A 461 21.40 -19.25 -7.28
C GLN A 461 22.21 -19.62 -6.02
N SER A 462 21.90 -19.04 -4.86
CA SER A 462 22.62 -19.27 -3.60
C SER A 462 22.75 -20.75 -3.26
N PRO A 463 23.91 -21.25 -2.83
CA PRO A 463 24.04 -22.63 -2.37
C PRO A 463 23.30 -22.89 -1.04
N CYS A 464 23.03 -21.83 -0.26
CA CYS A 464 22.45 -21.89 1.08
C CYS A 464 21.20 -21.02 1.22
N SER A 465 20.60 -21.02 2.42
CA SER A 465 19.41 -20.22 2.70
C SER A 465 19.73 -18.72 2.57
N VAL A 466 18.77 -17.92 2.12
CA VAL A 466 18.97 -16.49 1.86
C VAL A 466 17.96 -15.65 2.65
N LEU A 467 18.44 -14.65 3.39
CA LEU A 467 17.58 -13.68 4.04
C LEU A 467 17.69 -12.34 3.31
N LEU A 468 16.62 -11.97 2.60
CA LEU A 468 16.49 -10.67 1.97
C LEU A 468 15.93 -9.66 2.97
N VAL A 469 16.63 -8.55 3.16
CA VAL A 469 16.29 -7.55 4.20
C VAL A 469 16.01 -6.20 3.56
N ARG A 470 14.88 -5.59 3.93
CA ARG A 470 14.51 -4.23 3.54
C ARG A 470 14.25 -3.39 4.78
N ARG A 471 14.92 -2.24 4.80
CA ARG A 471 14.70 -1.20 5.79
C ARG A 471 13.52 -0.32 5.38
N TYR A 472 12.64 -0.02 6.32
CA TYR A 472 11.60 0.97 6.12
C TYR A 472 12.19 2.37 6.09
N GLU A 473 11.85 3.11 5.05
CA GLU A 473 12.15 4.53 4.93
C GLU A 473 10.84 5.28 4.67
N PRO A 474 10.51 6.31 5.46
CA PRO A 474 9.33 7.12 5.21
C PRO A 474 9.39 7.76 3.82
N VAL A 475 8.23 7.85 3.17
CA VAL A 475 8.08 8.48 1.85
C VAL A 475 8.61 9.91 1.91
N GLY A 476 9.62 10.23 1.08
CA GLY A 476 10.26 11.55 1.00
C GLY A 476 11.76 11.53 1.29
N ILE A 477 12.22 10.73 2.27
CA ILE A 477 13.66 10.64 2.60
C ILE A 477 14.43 9.88 1.51
N SER A 478 13.85 8.82 0.95
CA SER A 478 14.45 8.06 -0.16
C SER A 478 14.57 8.92 -1.42
N THR A 479 13.57 9.74 -1.73
CA THR A 479 13.60 10.68 -2.87
C THR A 479 14.68 11.75 -2.70
N ILE A 480 14.81 12.33 -1.51
CA ILE A 480 15.85 13.33 -1.21
C ILE A 480 17.26 12.70 -1.24
N ARG A 481 17.43 11.51 -0.66
CA ARG A 481 18.70 10.78 -0.71
C ARG A 481 19.09 10.43 -2.15
N ARG A 482 18.13 10.06 -3.00
CA ARG A 482 18.34 9.74 -4.42
C ARG A 482 18.78 10.95 -5.23
N ILE A 483 18.21 12.12 -4.94
CA ILE A 483 18.65 13.39 -5.53
C ILE A 483 20.07 13.74 -5.06
N LEU A 484 20.37 13.52 -3.77
CA LEU A 484 21.70 13.76 -3.22
C LEU A 484 22.76 12.76 -3.73
N SER A 485 22.40 11.49 -3.95
CA SER A 485 23.31 10.48 -4.48
C SER A 485 23.55 10.65 -5.99
N SER A 486 22.54 11.07 -6.76
CA SER A 486 22.73 11.41 -8.19
C SER A 486 23.62 12.64 -8.37
N LEU A 487 23.57 13.61 -7.45
CA LEU A 487 24.46 14.77 -7.43
C LEU A 487 25.90 14.43 -6.98
N ARG A 488 26.10 13.36 -6.19
CA ARG A 488 27.44 12.89 -5.78
C ARG A 488 28.18 12.08 -6.85
N GLY A 489 27.48 11.57 -7.88
CA GLY A 489 28.09 10.91 -9.03
C GLY A 489 28.66 11.86 -10.09
N TRP A 490 28.69 13.18 -9.81
CA TRP A 490 29.18 14.25 -10.69
C TRP A 490 30.46 14.92 -10.13
N LYS A 491 31.29 14.16 -9.42
CA LYS A 491 32.64 14.58 -9.03
C LYS A 491 33.68 13.54 -9.40
#